data_AF-A0A535AIX6-F1
#
_entry.id   AF-A0A535AIX6-F1
#
_cell.length_a   1.000
_cell.length_b   1.000
_cell.length_c   1.000
_cell.angle_alpha   90.00
_cell.angle_beta   90.00
_cell.angle_gamma   90.00
#
_symmetry.space_group_name_H-M   'P 1'
#
loop_
_entity.id
_entity.type
_entity.pdbx_description
1 polymer ?
#
loop_
_entity_poly.entity_id
_entity_poly.type
_entity_poly.pdbx_seq_one_letter_code
_entity_poly.pdbx_strand_id
1 'polypeptide(L)'
;IDIGIPFTSFWLHANTNTLIPPFMAALLGLGFNEAAYMAEIVRAGIISVEHGQTEAAQALGMNRGLVMRRIVLPQAMRVIIPPTGNETISMLKTTSLAFTASVTELFTRQQQIATATYDVLELLIVASIWYLVMTSILTVGQYYIERHFARGSLRGMPLTPFQRFRRMLFTFHAPPPAPVELPVSLPRGH
;
A
#
# COMPACT_ATOMS: atom_id res chain seq x y z
N ILE A 1 17.26 -7.46 30.04
CA ILE A 1 17.91 -8.79 30.05
C ILE A 1 18.94 -8.77 31.16
N ASP A 2 18.79 -9.66 32.13
CA ASP A 2 19.75 -9.82 33.22
C ASP A 2 20.59 -11.06 32.91
N ILE A 3 21.86 -10.84 32.55
CA ILE A 3 22.84 -11.91 32.39
C ILE A 3 23.81 -11.78 33.56
N GLY A 4 23.80 -12.77 34.46
CA GLY A 4 24.68 -12.85 35.61
C GLY A 4 25.50 -14.13 35.58
N ILE A 5 26.70 -14.10 36.17
CA ILE A 5 27.50 -15.30 36.43
C ILE A 5 27.08 -15.83 37.81
N PRO A 6 26.55 -17.06 37.92
CA PRO A 6 26.12 -17.60 39.20
C PRO A 6 27.30 -17.65 40.18
N PHE A 7 27.04 -17.33 41.45
CA PHE A 7 28.02 -17.24 42.56
C PHE A 7 28.96 -16.03 42.55
N THR A 8 28.69 -14.98 41.76
CA THR A 8 29.37 -13.68 41.87
C THR A 8 28.36 -12.53 42.02
N SER A 9 28.77 -11.40 42.59
CA SER A 9 27.94 -10.19 42.73
C SER A 9 27.81 -9.37 41.43
N PHE A 10 28.33 -9.89 40.32
CA PHE A 10 28.36 -9.19 39.03
C PHE A 10 27.11 -9.52 38.22
N TRP A 11 26.18 -8.58 38.16
CA TRP A 11 24.97 -8.66 37.34
C TRP A 11 25.06 -7.65 36.20
N LEU A 12 24.99 -8.13 34.96
CA LEU A 12 24.93 -7.30 33.77
C LEU A 12 23.45 -7.01 33.50
N HIS A 13 22.98 -5.88 34.03
CA HIS A 13 21.64 -5.37 33.80
C HIS A 13 21.61 -4.56 32.50
N ALA A 14 21.21 -5.19 31.39
CA ALA A 14 20.97 -4.47 30.15
C ALA A 14 19.47 -4.19 30.01
N ASN A 15 19.07 -2.92 30.07
CA ASN A 15 17.68 -2.55 29.89
C ASN A 15 17.26 -2.87 28.44
N THR A 16 16.23 -3.71 28.23
CA THR A 16 15.79 -4.09 26.88
C THR A 16 15.35 -2.84 26.08
N ASN A 17 14.80 -1.83 26.75
CA ASN A 17 14.43 -0.54 26.17
C ASN A 17 15.62 0.29 25.63
N THR A 18 16.84 0.07 26.15
CA THR A 18 18.06 0.73 25.63
C THR A 18 18.69 -0.03 24.47
N LEU A 19 18.43 -1.35 24.35
CA LEU A 19 18.98 -2.19 23.29
C LEU A 19 18.12 -2.19 22.03
N ILE A 20 16.79 -2.20 22.17
CA ILE A 20 15.84 -2.06 21.06
C ILE A 20 14.70 -1.16 21.55
N PRO A 21 14.76 0.15 21.27
CA PRO A 21 13.64 1.04 21.53
C PRO A 21 12.36 0.48 20.87
N PRO A 22 11.15 0.65 21.46
CA PRO A 22 9.89 0.20 20.87
C PRO A 22 9.70 0.68 19.41
N PHE A 23 10.21 1.87 19.10
CA PHE A 23 10.30 2.39 17.75
C PHE A 23 11.12 1.49 16.81
N MET A 24 12.30 1.03 17.23
CA MET A 24 13.14 0.12 16.43
C MET A 24 12.51 -1.26 16.27
N ALA A 25 11.85 -1.78 17.32
CA ALA A 25 11.12 -3.04 17.23
C ALA A 25 9.95 -2.94 16.22
N ALA A 26 9.17 -1.87 16.29
CA ALA A 26 8.09 -1.61 15.33
C ALA A 26 8.63 -1.40 13.91
N LEU A 27 9.72 -0.64 13.75
CA LEU A 27 10.36 -0.38 12.46
C LEU A 27 10.86 -1.67 11.81
N LEU A 28 11.56 -2.52 12.55
CA LEU A 28 12.09 -3.78 12.03
C LEU A 28 10.97 -4.79 11.77
N GLY A 29 10.01 -4.91 12.69
CA GLY A 29 8.87 -5.82 12.55
C GLY A 29 8.01 -5.49 11.34
N LEU A 30 7.59 -4.22 11.21
CA LEU A 30 6.82 -3.76 10.07
C LEU A 30 7.65 -3.76 8.78
N GLY A 31 8.91 -3.33 8.85
CA GLY A 31 9.81 -3.27 7.69
C GLY A 31 10.09 -4.63 7.07
N PHE A 32 10.33 -5.67 7.89
CA PHE A 32 10.54 -7.02 7.37
C PHE A 32 9.26 -7.66 6.84
N ASN A 33 8.12 -7.41 7.50
CA ASN A 33 6.83 -7.89 7.01
C ASN A 33 6.52 -7.31 5.62
N GLU A 34 6.69 -5.99 5.48
CA GLU A 34 6.45 -5.29 4.23
C GLU A 34 7.47 -5.69 3.14
N ALA A 35 8.74 -5.88 3.50
CA ALA A 35 9.76 -6.33 2.55
C ALA A 35 9.43 -7.72 1.97
N ALA A 36 8.94 -8.64 2.79
CA ALA A 36 8.52 -9.96 2.33
C ALA A 36 7.32 -9.87 1.39
N TYR A 37 6.34 -9.03 1.73
CA TYR A 37 5.15 -8.82 0.89
C TYR A 37 5.53 -8.18 -0.45
N MET A 38 6.38 -7.15 -0.42
CA MET A 38 6.87 -6.47 -1.63
C MET A 38 7.69 -7.40 -2.52
N ALA A 39 8.51 -8.28 -1.94
CA ALA A 39 9.26 -9.28 -2.70
C ALA A 39 8.34 -10.22 -3.48
N GLU A 40 7.22 -10.64 -2.87
CA GLU A 40 6.24 -11.51 -3.53
C GLU A 40 5.47 -10.77 -4.63
N ILE A 41 5.10 -9.50 -4.41
CA ILE A 41 4.52 -8.65 -5.47
C ILE A 41 5.48 -8.55 -6.67
N VAL A 42 6.75 -8.24 -6.41
CA VAL A 42 7.77 -8.11 -7.47
C VAL A 42 7.95 -9.43 -8.20
N ARG A 43 8.04 -10.55 -7.47
CA ARG A 43 8.15 -11.89 -8.03
C ARG A 43 6.95 -12.24 -8.92
N ALA A 44 5.74 -12.04 -8.42
CA ALA A 44 4.51 -12.27 -9.17
C ALA A 44 4.42 -11.39 -10.42
N GLY A 45 4.82 -10.13 -10.31
CA GLY A 45 4.88 -9.21 -11.44
C GLY A 45 5.85 -9.65 -12.53
N ILE A 46 7.04 -10.11 -12.18
CA ILE A 46 8.03 -10.64 -13.13
C ILE A 46 7.50 -11.91 -13.82
N ILE A 47 6.91 -12.83 -13.06
CA ILE A 47 6.38 -14.11 -13.58
C ILE A 47 5.13 -13.91 -14.44
N SER A 48 4.38 -12.82 -14.24
CA SER A 48 3.20 -12.49 -15.05
C SER A 48 3.52 -12.16 -16.52
N VAL A 49 4.78 -11.87 -16.85
CA VAL A 49 5.21 -11.58 -18.21
C VAL A 49 5.32 -12.89 -19.00
N GLU A 50 4.65 -12.94 -20.16
CA GLU A 50 4.62 -14.13 -21.02
C GLU A 50 6.03 -14.58 -21.44
N HIS A 51 6.31 -15.87 -21.30
CA HIS A 51 7.63 -16.42 -21.58
C HIS A 51 8.05 -16.26 -23.05
N GLY A 52 7.08 -16.30 -23.99
CA GLY A 52 7.33 -16.10 -25.42
C GLY A 52 7.98 -14.75 -25.75
N GLN A 53 7.73 -13.70 -24.98
CA GLN A 53 8.41 -12.39 -25.15
C GLN A 53 9.91 -12.50 -24.85
N THR A 54 10.27 -13.34 -23.87
CA THR A 54 11.65 -13.58 -23.47
C THR A 54 12.37 -14.46 -24.48
N GLU A 55 11.72 -15.51 -24.97
CA GLU A 55 12.26 -16.41 -26.00
C GLU A 55 12.47 -15.70 -27.34
N ALA A 56 11.48 -14.90 -27.79
CA ALA A 56 11.58 -14.12 -29.01
C ALA A 56 12.73 -13.12 -28.96
N ALA A 57 12.91 -12.44 -27.82
CA ALA A 57 14.00 -11.50 -27.63
C ALA A 57 15.38 -12.18 -27.64
N GLN A 58 15.49 -13.36 -27.04
CA GLN A 58 16.71 -14.17 -27.09
C GLN A 58 17.02 -14.67 -28.51
N ALA A 59 16.00 -15.05 -29.28
CA ALA A 59 16.14 -15.43 -30.69
C ALA A 59 16.64 -14.26 -31.57
N LEU A 60 16.35 -13.02 -31.18
CA LEU A 60 16.88 -11.79 -31.80
C LEU A 60 18.27 -11.39 -31.28
N GLY A 61 18.93 -12.25 -30.49
CA GLY A 61 20.30 -12.03 -30.00
C GLY A 61 20.40 -11.15 -28.75
N MET A 62 19.29 -10.83 -28.07
CA MET A 62 19.34 -10.05 -26.84
C MET A 62 19.86 -10.89 -25.67
N ASN A 63 20.84 -10.36 -24.92
CA ASN A 63 21.29 -10.99 -23.68
C ASN A 63 20.25 -10.85 -22.55
N ARG A 64 20.33 -11.70 -21.52
CA ARG A 64 19.36 -11.75 -20.41
C ARG A 64 19.15 -10.40 -19.71
N GLY A 65 20.21 -9.62 -19.50
CA GLY A 65 20.11 -8.30 -18.85
C GLY A 65 19.34 -7.29 -19.71
N LEU A 66 19.55 -7.33 -21.03
CA LEU A 66 18.84 -6.48 -21.98
C LEU A 66 17.36 -6.85 -22.08
N VAL A 67 17.04 -8.16 -22.11
CA VAL A 67 15.67 -8.66 -22.07
C VAL A 67 14.96 -8.23 -20.79
N MET A 68 15.61 -8.42 -19.64
CA MET A 68 15.06 -7.98 -18.35
C MET A 68 14.77 -6.47 -18.35
N ARG A 69 15.76 -5.64 -18.70
CA ARG A 69 15.62 -4.17 -18.63
C ARG A 69 14.63 -3.59 -19.63
N ARG A 70 14.59 -4.11 -20.87
CA ARG A 70 13.80 -3.51 -21.97
C ARG A 70 12.45 -4.17 -22.22
N ILE A 71 12.23 -5.40 -21.78
CA ILE A 71 11.03 -6.17 -22.12
C ILE A 71 10.29 -6.57 -20.85
N VAL A 72 10.94 -7.31 -19.95
CA VAL A 72 10.28 -7.87 -18.76
C VAL A 72 9.94 -6.79 -17.75
N LEU A 73 10.92 -5.97 -17.33
CA LEU A 73 10.74 -4.97 -16.28
C LEU A 73 9.65 -3.93 -16.63
N PRO A 74 9.62 -3.32 -17.84
CA PRO A 74 8.57 -2.37 -18.18
C PRO A 74 7.15 -2.97 -18.17
N GLN A 75 7.01 -4.26 -18.47
CA GLN A 75 5.72 -4.97 -18.43
C GLN A 75 5.34 -5.34 -17.00
N ALA A 76 6.27 -5.93 -16.25
CA ALA A 76 6.10 -6.31 -14.85
C ALA A 76 5.73 -5.11 -13.97
N MET A 77 6.36 -3.94 -14.19
CA MET A 77 6.07 -2.72 -13.43
C MET A 77 4.60 -2.29 -13.52
N ARG A 78 3.90 -2.57 -14.63
CA ARG A 78 2.47 -2.24 -14.78
C ARG A 78 1.57 -3.05 -13.85
N VAL A 79 2.02 -4.25 -13.47
CA VAL A 79 1.31 -5.17 -12.58
C VAL A 79 1.75 -4.97 -11.13
N ILE A 80 3.02 -4.62 -10.90
CA ILE A 80 3.62 -4.38 -9.58
C ILE A 80 3.12 -3.08 -8.95
N ILE A 81 3.00 -2.00 -9.73
CA ILE A 81 2.73 -0.67 -9.19
C ILE A 81 1.37 -0.52 -8.48
N PRO A 82 0.24 -0.99 -9.05
CA PRO A 82 -1.06 -0.85 -8.38
C PRO A 82 -1.10 -1.48 -6.97
N PRO A 83 -0.67 -2.74 -6.75
CA PRO A 83 -0.64 -3.30 -5.41
C PRO A 83 0.40 -2.63 -4.51
N THR A 84 1.57 -2.22 -5.00
CA THR A 84 2.56 -1.46 -4.20
C THR A 84 1.99 -0.14 -3.66
N GLY A 85 1.20 0.58 -4.47
CA GLY A 85 0.52 1.79 -4.03
C GLY A 85 -0.48 1.51 -2.90
N ASN A 86 -1.32 0.48 -3.07
CA ASN A 86 -2.28 0.07 -2.05
C ASN A 86 -1.59 -0.33 -0.75
N GLU A 87 -0.47 -1.06 -0.82
CA GLU A 87 0.29 -1.43 0.37
C GLU A 87 0.91 -0.21 1.06
N THR A 88 1.38 0.78 0.31
CA THR A 88 1.89 2.03 0.91
C THR A 88 0.82 2.75 1.74
N ILE A 89 -0.44 2.78 1.24
CA ILE A 89 -1.58 3.34 1.98
C ILE A 89 -1.91 2.47 3.21
N SER A 90 -1.88 1.14 3.04
CA SER A 90 -2.08 0.19 4.13
C SER A 90 -1.02 0.37 5.23
N MET A 91 0.24 0.55 4.84
CA MET A 91 1.37 0.81 5.73
C MET A 91 1.23 2.13 6.49
N LEU A 92 0.68 3.18 5.87
CA LEU A 92 0.33 4.41 6.59
C LEU A 92 -0.67 4.12 7.72
N LYS A 93 -1.67 3.27 7.47
CA LYS A 93 -2.66 2.87 8.47
C LYS A 93 -2.05 2.05 9.60
N THR A 94 -1.26 1.03 9.27
CA THR A 94 -0.66 0.13 10.26
C THR A 94 0.38 0.84 11.12
N THR A 95 1.22 1.68 10.53
CA THR A 95 2.20 2.51 11.26
C THR A 95 1.53 3.53 12.16
N SER A 96 0.43 4.17 11.72
CA SER A 96 -0.35 5.09 12.56
C SER A 96 -0.99 4.36 13.74
N LEU A 97 -1.53 3.15 13.54
CA LEU A 97 -2.08 2.33 14.61
C LEU A 97 -0.99 1.88 15.59
N ALA A 98 0.16 1.43 15.09
CA ALA A 98 1.31 1.02 15.90
C ALA A 98 1.84 2.19 16.74
N PHE A 99 2.01 3.37 16.13
CA PHE A 99 2.40 4.60 16.83
C PHE A 99 1.36 4.98 17.88
N THR A 100 0.07 4.95 17.52
CA THR A 100 -1.02 5.24 18.47
C THR A 100 -1.01 4.26 19.63
N ALA A 101 -0.77 2.97 19.41
CA ALA A 101 -0.69 1.98 20.49
C ALA A 101 0.51 2.26 21.42
N SER A 102 1.68 2.58 20.87
CA SER A 102 2.87 2.96 21.65
C SER A 102 2.68 4.27 22.43
N VAL A 103 2.10 5.29 21.80
CA VAL A 103 1.76 6.56 22.45
C VAL A 103 0.65 6.37 23.46
N THR A 104 -0.34 5.52 23.21
CA THR A 104 -1.43 5.22 24.15
C THR A 104 -0.89 4.58 25.42
N GLU A 105 0.13 3.73 25.35
CA GLU A 105 0.75 3.18 26.55
C GLU A 105 1.40 4.28 27.42
N LEU A 106 2.09 5.24 26.78
CA LEU A 106 2.67 6.41 27.44
C LEU A 106 1.61 7.40 27.92
N PHE A 107 0.57 7.60 27.12
CA PHE A 107 -0.57 8.47 27.39
C PHE A 107 -1.46 7.86 28.47
N THR A 108 -1.58 6.54 28.60
CA THR A 108 -2.32 5.89 29.70
C THR A 108 -1.62 6.17 31.03
N ARG A 109 -0.28 6.17 31.05
CA ARG A 109 0.51 6.63 32.21
C ARG A 109 0.29 8.11 32.51
N GLN A 110 0.16 8.95 31.49
CA GLN A 110 -0.08 10.39 31.65
C GLN A 110 -1.56 10.73 31.97
N GLN A 111 -2.52 10.00 31.43
CA GLN A 111 -3.96 10.22 31.57
C GLN A 111 -4.47 9.75 32.93
N GLN A 112 -3.80 8.77 33.55
CA GLN A 112 -3.94 8.50 34.99
C GLN A 112 -3.65 9.75 35.85
N ILE A 113 -2.92 10.74 35.32
CA ILE A 113 -2.62 12.02 35.96
C ILE A 113 -3.53 13.16 35.44
N ALA A 114 -4.16 13.03 34.25
CA ALA A 114 -4.79 14.13 33.50
C ALA A 114 -6.31 14.01 33.24
N THR A 115 -7.04 13.09 33.88
CA THR A 115 -8.47 12.78 33.70
C THR A 115 -9.49 13.91 34.00
N ALA A 116 -9.09 15.19 34.02
CA ALA A 116 -9.90 16.30 34.52
C ALA A 116 -10.63 17.18 33.48
N THR A 117 -10.29 17.16 32.17
CA THR A 117 -10.61 18.31 31.28
C THR A 117 -11.55 18.05 30.08
N TYR A 118 -12.07 16.84 29.84
CA TYR A 118 -13.09 16.55 28.79
C TYR A 118 -12.72 16.81 27.30
N ASP A 119 -11.46 17.11 26.93
CA ASP A 119 -11.03 17.44 25.55
C ASP A 119 -10.88 16.25 24.56
N VAL A 120 -11.23 15.02 24.96
CA VAL A 120 -10.89 13.81 24.19
C VAL A 120 -11.63 13.74 22.84
N LEU A 121 -12.89 14.15 22.78
CA LEU A 121 -13.69 14.03 21.55
C LEU A 121 -13.23 14.98 20.43
N GLU A 122 -12.84 16.21 20.77
CA GLU A 122 -12.39 17.20 19.79
C GLU A 122 -11.08 16.77 19.11
N LEU A 123 -10.14 16.24 19.89
CA LEU A 123 -8.86 15.72 19.39
C LEU A 123 -9.04 14.55 18.42
N LEU A 124 -10.00 13.66 18.67
CA LEU A 124 -10.29 12.51 17.78
C LEU A 124 -10.85 12.94 16.41
N ILE A 125 -11.68 13.98 16.38
CA ILE A 125 -12.20 14.55 15.12
C ILE A 125 -11.06 15.15 14.30
N VAL A 126 -10.19 15.95 14.95
CA VAL A 126 -9.03 16.56 14.28
C VAL A 126 -8.07 15.49 13.74
N ALA A 127 -7.79 14.44 14.52
CA ALA A 127 -6.95 13.32 14.08
C ALA A 127 -7.55 12.59 12.86
N SER A 128 -8.87 12.38 12.86
CA SER A 128 -9.58 11.74 11.75
C SER A 128 -9.49 12.56 10.46
N ILE A 129 -9.62 13.89 10.56
CA ILE A 129 -9.48 14.80 9.41
C ILE A 129 -8.06 14.72 8.83
N TRP A 130 -7.03 14.79 9.68
CA TRP A 130 -5.65 14.68 9.22
C TRP A 130 -5.36 13.33 8.54
N TYR A 131 -5.90 12.25 9.09
CA TYR A 131 -5.77 10.92 8.49
C TYR A 131 -6.42 10.84 7.11
N LEU A 132 -7.62 11.43 6.95
CA LEU A 132 -8.31 11.53 5.66
C LEU A 132 -7.51 12.37 4.65
N VAL A 133 -6.93 13.49 5.08
CA VAL A 133 -6.09 14.35 4.24
C VAL A 133 -4.87 13.58 3.73
N MET A 134 -4.13 12.91 4.61
CA MET A 134 -2.95 12.13 4.22
C MET A 134 -3.31 10.99 3.26
N THR A 135 -4.35 10.23 3.58
CA THR A 135 -4.82 9.12 2.73
C THR A 135 -5.26 9.61 1.35
N SER A 136 -5.93 10.76 1.29
CA SER A 136 -6.37 11.38 0.03
C SER A 136 -5.18 11.81 -0.83
N ILE A 137 -4.16 12.43 -0.23
CA ILE A 137 -2.93 12.83 -0.93
C ILE A 137 -2.23 11.61 -1.53
N LEU A 138 -2.07 10.53 -0.75
CA LEU A 138 -1.44 9.29 -1.24
C LEU A 138 -2.24 8.65 -2.36
N THR A 139 -3.57 8.61 -2.25
CA THR A 139 -4.45 8.03 -3.27
C THR A 139 -4.35 8.81 -4.60
N VAL A 140 -4.25 10.15 -4.52
CA VAL A 140 -4.01 10.99 -5.69
C VAL A 140 -2.63 10.72 -6.29
N GLY A 141 -1.59 10.62 -5.45
CA GLY A 141 -0.24 10.25 -5.89
C GLY A 141 -0.21 8.89 -6.61
N GLN A 142 -0.81 7.87 -5.99
CA GLN A 142 -0.97 6.52 -6.55
C GLN A 142 -1.67 6.57 -7.92
N TYR A 143 -2.77 7.32 -8.04
CA TYR A 143 -3.46 7.47 -9.33
C TYR A 143 -2.54 7.99 -10.44
N TYR A 144 -1.71 9.00 -10.17
CA TYR A 144 -0.81 9.56 -11.17
C TYR A 144 0.32 8.58 -11.54
N ILE A 145 0.85 7.84 -10.57
CA ILE A 145 1.85 6.81 -10.81
C ILE A 145 1.23 5.69 -11.66
N GLU A 146 0.09 5.14 -11.25
CA GLU A 146 -0.63 4.11 -12.01
C GLU A 146 -0.91 4.58 -13.44
N ARG A 147 -1.40 5.82 -13.62
CA ARG A 147 -1.67 6.38 -14.94
C ARG A 147 -0.42 6.50 -15.82
N HIS A 148 0.74 6.80 -15.24
CA HIS A 148 1.99 6.85 -15.99
C HIS A 148 2.35 5.48 -16.56
N PHE A 149 2.22 4.42 -15.75
CA PHE A 149 2.61 3.06 -16.15
C PHE A 149 1.51 2.29 -16.91
N ALA A 150 0.24 2.68 -16.78
CA ALA A 150 -0.90 2.10 -17.50
C ALA A 150 -0.98 2.52 -18.99
N ARG A 151 -0.07 3.38 -19.46
CA ARG A 151 0.02 3.80 -20.88
C ARG A 151 0.38 2.59 -21.76
N GLY A 152 -0.62 1.94 -22.35
CA GLY A 152 -0.42 0.90 -23.37
C GLY A 152 -1.46 -0.24 -23.41
N SER A 153 -2.28 -0.45 -22.37
CA SER A 153 -3.22 -1.60 -22.32
C SER A 153 -4.70 -1.22 -22.18
N LEU A 154 -5.02 -0.03 -21.66
CA LEU A 154 -6.40 0.39 -21.44
C LEU A 154 -6.97 1.10 -22.67
N ARG A 155 -8.02 0.53 -23.28
CA ARG A 155 -8.85 1.16 -24.33
C ARG A 155 -9.59 2.43 -23.87
N GLY A 156 -9.61 2.72 -22.56
CA GLY A 156 -10.09 3.97 -21.99
C GLY A 156 -9.38 4.27 -20.67
N MET A 157 -8.81 5.47 -20.52
CA MET A 157 -8.16 5.87 -19.27
C MET A 157 -9.22 6.05 -18.17
N PRO A 158 -9.01 5.54 -16.95
CA PRO A 158 -9.90 5.82 -15.84
C PRO A 158 -9.95 7.32 -15.54
N LEU A 159 -11.15 7.83 -15.24
CA LEU A 159 -11.43 9.24 -14.90
C LEU A 159 -10.43 9.76 -13.86
N THR A 160 -9.92 10.98 -14.05
CA THR A 160 -9.06 11.65 -13.06
C THR A 160 -9.78 11.81 -11.72
N PRO A 161 -9.05 11.87 -10.59
CA PRO A 161 -9.64 12.17 -9.28
C PRO A 161 -10.53 13.41 -9.32
N PHE A 162 -10.09 14.47 -10.01
CA PHE A 162 -10.87 15.68 -10.21
C PHE A 162 -12.13 15.45 -11.05
N GLN A 163 -12.06 14.66 -12.13
CA GLN A 163 -13.24 14.29 -12.92
C GLN A 163 -14.20 13.39 -12.15
N ARG A 164 -13.70 12.46 -11.32
CA ARG A 164 -14.52 11.63 -10.43
C ARG A 164 -15.21 12.48 -9.37
N PHE A 165 -14.48 13.40 -8.74
CA PHE A 165 -15.04 14.33 -7.75
C PHE A 165 -16.10 15.24 -8.38
N ARG A 166 -15.79 15.86 -9.52
CA ARG A 166 -16.74 16.66 -10.29
C ARG A 166 -17.96 15.83 -10.70
N ARG A 167 -17.77 14.60 -11.19
CA ARG A 167 -18.88 13.69 -11.50
C ARG A 167 -19.70 13.39 -10.26
N MET A 168 -19.09 13.02 -9.13
CA MET A 168 -19.80 12.70 -7.89
C MET A 168 -20.59 13.89 -7.33
N LEU A 169 -20.07 15.12 -7.45
CA LEU A 169 -20.78 16.34 -7.06
C LEU A 169 -21.94 16.71 -8.00
N PHE A 170 -21.82 16.40 -9.30
CA PHE A 170 -22.78 16.85 -10.33
C PHE A 170 -23.64 15.73 -10.96
N THR A 171 -23.44 14.45 -10.61
CA THR A 171 -24.32 13.33 -11.01
C THR A 171 -25.16 12.83 -9.84
N PHE A 172 -26.15 13.64 -9.45
CA PHE A 172 -27.33 13.15 -8.74
C PHE A 172 -28.45 12.71 -9.72
N HIS A 173 -28.28 12.87 -11.05
CA HIS A 173 -29.33 12.69 -12.06
C HIS A 173 -28.92 11.93 -13.36
N ALA A 174 -27.92 11.04 -13.33
CA ALA A 174 -27.66 10.22 -14.51
C ALA A 174 -28.78 9.17 -14.70
N PRO A 175 -29.48 9.11 -15.85
CA PRO A 175 -30.38 8.00 -16.15
C PRO A 175 -29.58 6.69 -16.15
N PRO A 176 -30.16 5.57 -15.68
CA PRO A 176 -29.49 4.28 -15.72
C PRO A 176 -29.02 3.98 -17.16
N PRO A 177 -27.85 3.34 -17.33
CA PRO A 177 -27.38 2.95 -18.65
C PRO A 177 -28.46 2.12 -19.34
N ALA A 178 -28.78 2.45 -20.60
CA ALA A 178 -29.76 1.71 -21.38
C ALA A 178 -29.38 0.21 -21.34
N PRO A 179 -30.36 -0.71 -21.17
CA PRO A 179 -30.09 -2.13 -21.24
C PRO A 179 -29.29 -2.44 -22.50
N VAL A 180 -28.22 -3.22 -22.36
CA VAL A 180 -27.50 -3.76 -23.51
C VAL A 180 -28.51 -4.60 -24.28
N GLU A 181 -28.97 -4.13 -25.44
CA GLU A 181 -29.76 -4.93 -26.36
C GLU A 181 -28.88 -6.11 -26.77
N LEU A 182 -29.13 -7.27 -26.17
CA LEU A 182 -28.54 -8.52 -26.62
C LEU A 182 -28.94 -8.69 -28.09
N PRO A 183 -28.02 -9.01 -29.00
CA PRO A 183 -28.37 -9.30 -30.37
C PRO A 183 -29.42 -10.39 -30.35
N VAL A 184 -30.63 -10.07 -30.83
CA VAL A 184 -31.75 -11.00 -30.96
C VAL A 184 -31.21 -12.22 -31.69
N SER A 185 -31.10 -13.35 -30.98
CA SER A 185 -30.72 -14.61 -31.60
C SER A 185 -31.80 -14.93 -32.63
N LEU A 186 -31.44 -14.84 -33.91
CA LEU A 186 -32.32 -15.21 -35.01
C LEU A 186 -32.86 -16.63 -34.76
N PRO A 187 -34.16 -16.88 -35.04
CA PRO A 187 -34.72 -18.21 -34.89
C PRO A 187 -33.95 -19.16 -35.82
N ARG A 188 -33.37 -20.21 -35.24
CA ARG A 188 -32.83 -21.33 -36.00
C ARG A 188 -34.00 -21.99 -36.72
N GLY A 189 -34.17 -21.65 -37.99
CA GLY A 189 -35.05 -22.36 -38.90
C GLY A 189 -34.49 -23.77 -39.15
N HIS A 190 -35.36 -24.75 -38.91
CA HIS A 190 -35.42 -26.14 -39.36
C HIS A 190 -34.21 -26.74 -40.09
#